data_AF-A0A060CJN0-F1
#
_entry.id   AF-A0A060CJN0-F1
#
_cell.length_a   1.000
_cell.length_b   1.000
_cell.length_c   1.000
_cell.angle_alpha   90.00
_cell.angle_beta   90.00
_cell.angle_gamma   90.00
#
_symmetry.space_group_name_H-M   'P 1'
#
loop_
_entity.id
_entity.type
_entity.pdbx_description
1 polymer ?
#
loop_
_entity_poly.entity_id
_entity_poly.type
_entity_poly.pdbx_seq_one_letter_code
_entity_poly.pdbx_strand_id
1 'polypeptide(L)' 'MLNYLAKMSRDNARTPMQWDTSEHAGFTQGQPWFKLNSNYHEINVAQALADKNSVSTITNK' A
#
# COMPACT_ATOMS: atom_id res chain seq x y z
N MET A 1 -8.40 15.30 -20.27
CA MET A 1 -9.47 15.62 -19.29
C MET A 1 -9.52 14.61 -18.14
N LEU A 2 -9.42 13.29 -18.37
CA LEU A 2 -9.45 12.25 -17.30
C LEU A 2 -8.21 12.18 -16.39
N ASN A 3 -7.02 12.62 -16.84
CA ASN A 3 -5.77 12.56 -16.04
C ASN A 3 -5.79 13.36 -14.73
N TYR A 4 -6.71 14.31 -14.58
CA TYR A 4 -6.86 15.08 -13.35
C TYR A 4 -7.39 14.23 -12.19
N LEU A 5 -8.24 13.24 -12.48
CA LEU A 5 -8.79 12.32 -11.47
C LEU A 5 -7.69 11.49 -10.81
N ALA A 6 -6.66 11.07 -11.56
CA ALA A 6 -5.54 10.34 -10.99
C ALA A 6 -4.75 11.16 -9.95
N LYS A 7 -4.78 12.50 -10.02
CA LYS A 7 -4.07 13.37 -9.07
C LYS A 7 -4.93 13.81 -7.89
N MET A 8 -6.25 13.83 -8.06
CA MET A 8 -7.19 14.45 -7.12
C MET A 8 -8.17 13.46 -6.49
N SER A 9 -8.28 12.24 -7.04
CA SER A 9 -9.25 11.28 -6.56
C SER A 9 -8.90 10.81 -5.15
N ARG A 10 -9.92 10.78 -4.29
CA ARG A 10 -9.83 10.24 -2.94
C ARG A 10 -9.56 8.74 -2.94
N ASP A 11 -9.88 8.05 -4.03
CA ASP A 11 -9.70 6.61 -4.15
C ASP A 11 -8.23 6.21 -4.19
N ASN A 12 -7.32 7.14 -4.49
CA ASN A 12 -5.88 6.94 -4.35
C ASN A 12 -5.47 6.60 -2.90
N ALA A 13 -6.20 7.11 -1.90
CA ALA A 13 -5.93 6.85 -0.48
C ALA A 13 -6.77 5.69 0.08
N ARG A 14 -7.62 5.06 -0.75
CA ARG A 14 -8.52 3.97 -0.34
C ARG A 14 -8.11 2.61 -0.91
N THR A 15 -6.97 2.55 -1.59
CA THR A 15 -6.40 1.27 -2.01
C THR A 15 -6.17 0.37 -0.80
N PRO A 16 -6.36 -0.94 -0.92
CA PRO A 16 -6.14 -1.88 0.18
C PRO A 16 -4.74 -1.72 0.79
N MET A 17 -4.65 -1.90 2.12
CA MET A 17 -3.40 -1.76 2.85
C MET A 17 -2.39 -2.83 2.45
N GLN A 18 -1.12 -2.45 2.29
CA GLN A 18 -0.03 -3.33 1.87
C GLN A 18 0.73 -3.86 3.08
N TRP A 19 0.34 -5.03 3.61
CA TRP A 19 0.96 -5.62 4.80
C TRP A 19 2.24 -6.37 4.47
N ASP A 20 2.23 -7.19 3.42
CA ASP A 20 3.36 -8.03 3.00
C ASP A 20 3.38 -8.25 1.48
N THR A 21 4.23 -9.17 1.01
CA THR A 21 4.40 -9.54 -0.40
C THR A 21 3.52 -10.70 -0.85
N SER A 22 2.64 -11.20 0.02
CA SER A 22 1.72 -12.30 -0.28
C SER A 22 0.57 -11.84 -1.18
N GLU A 23 -0.29 -12.78 -1.58
CA GLU A 23 -1.44 -12.48 -2.43
C GLU A 23 -2.30 -11.36 -1.81
N HIS A 24 -2.71 -10.41 -2.64
CA HIS A 24 -3.42 -9.19 -2.21
C HIS A 24 -2.70 -8.40 -1.10
N ALA A 25 -1.36 -8.43 -1.08
CA ALA A 25 -0.50 -7.77 -0.09
C ALA A 25 -0.86 -8.11 1.36
N GLY A 26 -1.40 -9.31 1.61
CA GLY A 26 -1.85 -9.75 2.92
C GLY A 26 -3.13 -9.07 3.42
N PHE A 27 -3.82 -8.28 2.59
CA PHE A 27 -5.05 -7.59 2.98
C PHE A 27 -6.25 -8.54 3.08
N THR A 28 -6.34 -9.53 2.19
CA THR A 28 -7.45 -10.49 2.15
C THR A 28 -7.04 -11.76 1.40
N GLN A 29 -7.71 -12.88 1.69
CA GLN A 29 -7.58 -14.13 0.95
C GLN A 29 -8.59 -14.26 -0.21
N GLY A 30 -9.56 -13.33 -0.29
CA GLY A 30 -10.56 -13.28 -1.36
C GLY A 30 -10.32 -12.13 -2.34
N GLN A 31 -11.28 -11.84 -3.22
CA GLN A 31 -11.14 -10.73 -4.16
C GLN A 31 -11.26 -9.38 -3.42
N PRO A 32 -10.23 -8.51 -3.46
CA PRO A 32 -10.33 -7.17 -2.89
C PRO A 32 -11.34 -6.33 -3.68
N TRP A 33 -12.06 -5.47 -2.97
CA TRP A 33 -13.08 -4.59 -3.55
C TRP A 33 -12.50 -3.50 -4.48
N PHE A 34 -11.19 -3.26 -4.38
CA PHE A 34 -10.47 -2.30 -5.21
C PHE A 34 -9.10 -2.86 -5.61
N LYS A 35 -8.61 -2.41 -6.78
CA LYS A 35 -7.33 -2.87 -7.30
C LYS A 35 -6.19 -2.45 -6.36
N LEU A 36 -5.31 -3.40 -6.03
CA LEU A 36 -4.09 -3.09 -5.31
C LEU A 36 -3.09 -2.34 -6.19
N ASN A 37 -2.31 -1.48 -5.56
CA ASN A 37 -1.16 -0.88 -6.20
C ASN A 37 -0.09 -1.97 -6.43
N SER A 38 0.45 -2.04 -7.65
CA SER A 38 1.42 -3.05 -8.07
C SER A 38 2.77 -2.98 -7.33
N ASN A 39 3.03 -1.87 -6.63
CA ASN A 39 4.26 -1.67 -5.87
C ASN A 39 4.26 -2.35 -4.48
N TYR A 40 3.25 -3.15 -4.12
CA TYR A 40 3.17 -3.80 -2.80
C TYR A 40 4.35 -4.75 -2.52
N HIS A 41 5.01 -5.26 -3.57
CA HIS A 41 6.22 -6.07 -3.42
C HIS A 41 7.43 -5.28 -2.91
N GLU A 42 7.44 -3.96 -3.10
CA GLU A 42 8.54 -3.07 -2.72
C GLU A 42 8.17 -2.19 -1.51
N ILE A 43 6.90 -1.78 -1.41
CA ILE A 43 6.37 -0.93 -0.35
C ILE A 43 5.30 -1.72 0.41
N ASN A 44 5.67 -2.25 1.56
CA ASN A 44 4.77 -2.95 2.48
C ASN A 44 5.25 -2.80 3.93
N VAL A 45 4.36 -3.09 4.88
CA VAL A 45 4.65 -2.95 6.31
C VAL A 45 5.75 -3.90 6.76
N ALA A 46 5.77 -5.15 6.30
CA ALA A 46 6.80 -6.11 6.68
C ALA A 46 8.22 -5.61 6.32
N GLN A 47 8.38 -5.03 5.14
CA GLN A 47 9.65 -4.46 4.68
C GLN A 47 9.98 -3.16 5.43
N ALA A 48 8.96 -2.34 5.73
CA ALA A 48 9.13 -1.12 6.51
C ALA A 48 9.53 -1.39 7.98
N LEU A 49 9.09 -2.50 8.56
CA LEU A 49 9.51 -2.92 9.90
C LEU A 49 10.91 -3.52 9.93
N ALA A 50 11.33 -4.17 8.83
CA ALA A 50 12.67 -4.73 8.70
C ALA A 50 13.75 -3.67 8.47
N ASP A 51 13.40 -2.56 7.81
CA ASP A 51 14.34 -1.46 7.53
C ASP A 51 14.37 -0.42 8.66
N LYS A 52 15.54 -0.30 9.29
CA LYS A 52 15.80 0.66 10.38
C LYS A 52 15.75 2.12 9.94
N ASN A 53 15.88 2.41 8.65
CA ASN A 53 15.75 3.75 8.08
C ASN A 53 14.36 4.02 7.49
N SER A 54 13.40 3.10 7.67
CA SER A 54 12.06 3.25 7.13
C SER A 54 11.24 4.35 7.79
N VAL A 55 10.26 4.86 7.06
CA VAL A 55 9.29 5.86 7.52
C VAL A 55 8.52 5.39 8.77
N SER A 56 8.30 4.08 8.94
CA SER A 56 7.66 3.57 10.16
C SER A 56 8.50 3.84 11.42
N THR A 57 9.83 3.89 11.30
CA THR A 57 10.75 4.09 12.43
C THR A 57 10.78 5.55 12.90
N ILE A 58 10.67 6.52 11.99
CA ILE A 58 10.58 7.95 12.34
C ILE A 58 9.24 8.34 12.97
N THR A 59 8.17 7.58 12.73
CA THR A 59 6.82 7.91 13.24
C THR A 59 6.55 7.32 14.64
N ASN A 60 7.33 6.31 15.05
CA ASN A 60 7.27 5.68 16.38
C ASN A 60 8.26 6.28 17.40
N LYS A 61 8.87 7.42 17.08
CA LYS A 61 9.79 8.16 17.96
C LYS A 61 9.10 9.41 18.48
#